data_AF-A0A7Y9W338-F1
#
_entry.id   AF-A0A7Y9W338-F1
#
_cell.length_a   1.000
_cell.length_b   1.000
_cell.length_c   1.000
_cell.angle_alpha   90.00
_cell.angle_beta   90.00
_cell.angle_gamma   90.00
#
_symmetry.space_group_name_H-M   'P 1'
#
loop_
_entity.id
_entity.type
_entity.pdbx_description
1 polymer ?
#
loop_
_entity_poly.entity_id
_entity_poly.type
_entity_poly.pdbx_seq_one_letter_code
_entity_poly.pdbx_strand_id
1 'polypeptide(L)'
;MTEQKKKLEKLSGVKGMNDILPQEAGLWEFFEMTVKSMLRSYGYQNIRTPIIEHTQLFKRGIGEVTDIVEKEMYSFTDALNGENLTMRPENTAAVVRAAIEHNLLYDGPKRLWYVGPMFRHERPQRGRYRQFHQVGVEALGFAGPDADAEIIMMCQRLWDDLGLIGIKLELNSLGLSHERAAHRVELIAYLEKHMDVLDEEAKRRLYTNPLRVLDTKNPAMQAVAQNAPKLIDFLGEESLAHFEGLQRILKANNIPFKINPRLVRGLDYYNLTVFEWVTDKLGAQGTVAAGGRYDPLIEQLGGKPTGACGWAMGVERILELLKEDQLVPEDEGCDVYVVHQGDAAREQAFIIAERLRDTGLDVILHCSADGQAASFKSQMKRADSSGAAFAVVLGEDEIANGTVGVKALRDTSNGAGNGGKSEQQNVPAEDLTEFLINAMVATAEDGDD
;
A
#
# COMPACT_ATOMS: atom_id res chain seq x y z
N MET A 1 -7.02 -24.02 -52.54
CA MET A 1 -6.55 -22.76 -51.93
C MET A 1 -6.84 -22.85 -50.45
N THR A 2 -5.82 -23.14 -49.65
CA THR A 2 -5.93 -23.31 -48.20
C THR A 2 -5.75 -21.93 -47.56
N GLU A 3 -6.81 -21.39 -46.96
CA GLU A 3 -6.71 -20.20 -46.12
C GLU A 3 -5.74 -20.48 -44.97
N GLN A 4 -4.58 -19.81 -44.99
CA GLN A 4 -3.71 -19.77 -43.82
C GLN A 4 -4.45 -18.98 -42.73
N LYS A 5 -4.93 -19.68 -41.69
CA LYS A 5 -5.42 -19.05 -40.46
C LYS A 5 -4.33 -18.12 -39.93
N LYS A 6 -4.56 -16.81 -40.04
CA LYS A 6 -3.67 -15.77 -39.48
C LYS A 6 -3.60 -16.00 -37.97
N LYS A 7 -2.40 -16.35 -37.47
CA LYS A 7 -2.17 -16.56 -36.04
C LYS A 7 -2.38 -15.22 -35.34
N LEU A 8 -3.33 -15.14 -34.43
CA LEU A 8 -3.58 -13.95 -33.62
C LEU A 8 -2.33 -13.66 -32.78
N GLU A 9 -1.94 -12.38 -32.73
CA GLU A 9 -0.81 -11.94 -31.91
C GLU A 9 -1.20 -11.90 -30.44
N LYS A 10 -0.26 -12.28 -29.57
CA LYS A 10 -0.46 -12.28 -28.12
C LYS A 10 -0.41 -10.84 -27.60
N LEU A 11 -1.41 -10.46 -26.80
CA LEU A 11 -1.41 -9.19 -26.06
C LEU A 11 -0.62 -9.35 -24.73
N SER A 12 -0.06 -8.25 -24.24
CA SER A 12 0.69 -8.19 -22.98
C SER A 12 0.29 -6.97 -22.16
N GLY A 13 0.48 -7.04 -20.83
CA GLY A 13 0.29 -5.91 -19.92
C GLY A 13 1.15 -4.70 -20.30
N VAL A 14 0.68 -3.50 -19.92
CA VAL A 14 1.41 -2.25 -20.17
C VAL A 14 2.66 -2.24 -19.31
N LYS A 15 3.81 -1.92 -19.91
CA LYS A 15 5.09 -1.84 -19.17
C LYS A 15 4.96 -0.90 -17.97
N GLY A 16 5.25 -1.42 -16.77
CA GLY A 16 5.16 -0.70 -15.51
C GLY A 16 3.76 -0.70 -14.88
N MET A 17 2.83 -1.52 -15.37
CA MET A 17 1.52 -1.77 -14.78
C MET A 17 1.39 -3.29 -14.62
N ASN A 18 1.83 -3.80 -13.47
CA ASN A 18 1.98 -5.23 -13.26
C ASN A 18 0.64 -5.84 -12.80
N ASP A 19 0.38 -7.08 -13.22
CA ASP A 19 -0.68 -7.89 -12.61
C ASP A 19 -0.24 -8.31 -11.21
N ILE A 20 -1.17 -8.26 -10.24
CA ILE A 20 -0.98 -8.87 -8.92
C ILE A 20 -1.59 -10.27 -9.00
N LEU A 21 -0.77 -11.30 -8.87
CA LEU A 21 -1.17 -12.70 -9.06
C LEU A 21 -1.46 -13.39 -7.73
N PRO A 22 -2.13 -14.57 -7.72
CA PRO A 22 -2.45 -15.28 -6.47
C PRO A 22 -1.24 -15.53 -5.55
N GLN A 23 -0.05 -15.76 -6.10
CA GLN A 23 1.18 -15.97 -5.33
C GLN A 23 1.68 -14.72 -4.60
N GLU A 24 1.15 -13.55 -4.95
CA GLU A 24 1.46 -12.28 -4.27
C GLU A 24 0.27 -11.77 -3.46
N ALA A 25 -0.96 -12.22 -3.75
CA ALA A 25 -2.19 -11.70 -3.19
C ALA A 25 -2.24 -11.77 -1.65
N GLY A 26 -1.81 -12.89 -1.05
CA GLY A 26 -1.81 -13.04 0.42
C GLY A 26 -0.96 -11.98 1.13
N LEU A 27 0.19 -11.61 0.56
CA LEU A 27 1.03 -10.54 1.10
C LEU A 27 0.36 -9.15 0.99
N TRP A 28 -0.37 -8.90 -0.10
CA TRP A 28 -1.16 -7.67 -0.25
C TRP A 28 -2.29 -7.61 0.78
N GLU A 29 -3.04 -8.70 0.93
CA GLU A 29 -4.16 -8.82 1.86
C GLU A 29 -3.71 -8.65 3.31
N PHE A 30 -2.60 -9.28 3.70
CA PHE A 30 -1.96 -9.10 5.01
C PHE A 30 -1.63 -7.63 5.29
N PHE A 31 -0.96 -6.95 4.36
CA PHE A 31 -0.66 -5.53 4.50
C PHE A 31 -1.93 -4.69 4.61
N GLU A 32 -2.92 -4.95 3.73
CA GLU A 32 -4.18 -4.23 3.71
C GLU A 32 -4.98 -4.40 5.01
N MET A 33 -5.04 -5.61 5.55
CA MET A 33 -5.71 -5.90 6.82
C MET A 33 -5.03 -5.17 7.97
N THR A 34 -3.71 -5.22 8.02
CA THR A 34 -2.88 -4.56 9.05
C THR A 34 -3.10 -3.05 9.03
N VAL A 35 -2.95 -2.42 7.86
CA VAL A 35 -3.12 -0.96 7.75
C VAL A 35 -4.57 -0.54 8.01
N LYS A 36 -5.58 -1.30 7.56
CA LYS A 36 -7.00 -1.01 7.87
C LYS A 36 -7.28 -1.15 9.36
N SER A 37 -6.64 -2.09 10.06
CA SER A 37 -6.74 -2.22 11.52
C SER A 37 -6.15 -0.99 12.23
N MET A 38 -4.92 -0.61 11.88
CA MET A 38 -4.27 0.59 12.41
C MET A 38 -5.12 1.85 12.17
N LEU A 39 -5.60 2.07 10.95
CA LEU A 39 -6.41 3.25 10.61
C LEU A 39 -7.71 3.34 11.44
N ARG A 40 -8.39 2.20 11.65
CA ARG A 40 -9.57 2.12 12.52
C ARG A 40 -9.26 2.50 13.96
N SER A 41 -8.10 2.09 14.48
CA SER A 41 -7.68 2.39 15.86
C SER A 41 -7.47 3.90 16.14
N TYR A 42 -7.17 4.69 15.10
CA TYR A 42 -7.06 6.16 15.18
C TYR A 42 -8.34 6.89 14.74
N GLY A 43 -9.43 6.18 14.46
CA GLY A 43 -10.71 6.77 14.05
C GLY A 43 -10.73 7.34 12.63
N TYR A 44 -9.78 6.96 11.78
CA TYR A 44 -9.78 7.37 10.37
C TYR A 44 -10.86 6.63 9.58
N GLN A 45 -11.61 7.36 8.77
CA GLN A 45 -12.73 6.84 7.98
C GLN A 45 -12.40 6.79 6.49
N ASN A 46 -12.90 5.77 5.79
CA ASN A 46 -12.54 5.55 4.39
C ASN A 46 -13.21 6.59 3.48
N ILE A 47 -12.44 7.15 2.55
CA ILE A 47 -12.93 7.94 1.42
C ILE A 47 -12.43 7.31 0.12
N ARG A 48 -13.29 7.28 -0.91
CA ARG A 48 -12.97 6.74 -2.23
C ARG A 48 -13.24 7.79 -3.28
N THR A 49 -12.18 8.31 -3.87
CA THR A 49 -12.24 9.23 -5.00
C THR A 49 -12.15 8.47 -6.32
N PRO A 50 -12.71 9.00 -7.42
CA PRO A 50 -12.55 8.43 -8.75
C PRO A 50 -11.08 8.25 -9.17
N ILE A 51 -10.83 7.35 -10.11
CA ILE A 51 -9.50 7.17 -10.73
C ILE A 51 -9.13 8.36 -11.62
N ILE A 52 -10.13 9.01 -12.20
CA ILE A 52 -9.96 10.09 -13.16
C ILE A 52 -10.60 11.35 -12.58
N GLU A 53 -9.89 12.46 -12.67
CA GLU A 53 -10.36 13.80 -12.29
C GLU A 53 -10.10 14.78 -13.43
N HIS A 54 -10.75 15.94 -13.39
CA HIS A 54 -10.39 17.03 -14.30
C HIS A 54 -8.92 17.41 -14.14
N THR A 55 -8.20 17.54 -15.25
CA THR A 55 -6.75 17.85 -15.26
C THR A 55 -6.40 19.10 -14.45
N GLN A 56 -7.31 20.08 -14.39
CA GLN A 56 -7.11 21.33 -13.66
C GLN A 56 -6.93 21.12 -12.15
N LEU A 57 -7.50 20.05 -11.58
CA LEU A 57 -7.35 19.71 -10.16
C LEU A 57 -5.86 19.53 -9.81
N PHE A 58 -5.16 18.70 -10.58
CA PHE A 58 -3.76 18.38 -10.31
C PHE A 58 -2.83 19.52 -10.69
N LYS A 59 -3.13 20.27 -11.77
CA LYS A 59 -2.35 21.47 -12.13
C LYS A 59 -2.34 22.52 -11.02
N ARG A 60 -3.51 22.83 -10.45
CA ARG A 60 -3.65 23.79 -9.35
C ARG A 60 -3.15 23.22 -8.03
N GLY A 61 -3.49 21.98 -7.73
CA GLY A 61 -3.20 21.36 -6.44
C GLY A 61 -1.71 21.04 -6.27
N ILE A 62 -1.12 20.32 -7.22
CA ILE A 62 0.27 19.85 -7.11
C ILE A 62 1.28 20.97 -7.42
N GLY A 63 0.94 21.85 -8.36
CA GLY A 63 1.79 22.93 -8.85
C GLY A 63 2.31 22.66 -10.26
N GLU A 64 2.21 23.68 -11.13
CA GLU A 64 2.53 23.58 -12.56
C GLU A 64 4.00 23.30 -12.86
N VAL A 65 4.91 23.66 -11.95
CA VAL A 65 6.37 23.53 -12.10
C VAL A 65 6.92 22.23 -11.53
N THR A 66 6.06 21.31 -11.10
CA THR A 66 6.47 20.00 -10.59
C THR A 66 6.72 19.03 -11.73
N ASP A 67 7.68 18.12 -11.57
CA ASP A 67 7.93 17.07 -12.57
C ASP A 67 6.66 16.25 -12.86
N ILE A 68 5.83 16.02 -11.84
CA ILE A 68 4.57 15.29 -11.95
C ILE A 68 3.67 15.95 -12.98
N VAL A 69 3.38 17.24 -12.79
CA VAL A 69 2.46 17.99 -13.66
C VAL A 69 3.06 18.24 -15.04
N GLU A 70 4.37 18.51 -15.13
CA GLU A 70 5.01 18.80 -16.41
C GLU A 70 5.14 17.57 -17.32
N LYS A 71 5.44 16.39 -16.76
CA LYS A 71 5.96 15.25 -17.55
C LYS A 71 5.37 13.89 -17.19
N GLU A 72 4.75 13.73 -16.02
CA GLU A 72 4.39 12.40 -15.51
C GLU A 72 2.88 12.10 -15.49
N MET A 73 2.00 13.08 -15.70
CA MET A 73 0.56 12.82 -15.71
C MET A 73 0.11 12.03 -16.94
N TYR A 74 -0.77 11.05 -16.72
CA TYR A 74 -1.54 10.40 -17.79
C TYR A 74 -2.82 11.20 -18.05
N SER A 75 -2.70 12.22 -18.90
CA SER A 75 -3.81 13.09 -19.30
C SER A 75 -4.35 12.75 -20.69
N PHE A 76 -5.66 12.87 -20.87
CA PHE A 76 -6.34 12.66 -22.15
C PHE A 76 -7.55 13.60 -22.28
N THR A 77 -8.07 13.71 -23.50
CA THR A 77 -9.31 14.44 -23.77
C THR A 77 -10.41 13.43 -23.98
N ASP A 78 -11.51 13.57 -23.23
CA ASP A 78 -12.70 12.75 -23.42
C ASP A 78 -13.29 13.01 -24.82
N ALA A 79 -13.51 11.93 -25.57
CA ALA A 79 -13.91 12.02 -26.97
C ALA A 79 -15.35 12.52 -27.18
N LEU A 80 -16.21 12.38 -26.18
CA LEU A 80 -17.63 12.72 -26.28
C LEU A 80 -17.87 14.20 -25.96
N ASN A 81 -17.27 14.71 -24.89
CA ASN A 81 -17.54 16.06 -24.38
C ASN A 81 -16.33 17.02 -24.47
N GLY A 82 -15.15 16.53 -24.86
CA GLY A 82 -13.94 17.34 -24.98
C GLY A 82 -13.31 17.73 -23.64
N GLU A 83 -13.71 17.12 -22.53
CA GLU A 83 -13.15 17.42 -21.21
C GLU A 83 -11.71 16.93 -21.09
N ASN A 84 -10.87 17.74 -20.43
CA ASN A 84 -9.50 17.34 -20.13
C ASN A 84 -9.48 16.58 -18.81
N LEU A 85 -9.15 15.30 -18.90
CA LEU A 85 -9.16 14.35 -17.81
C LEU A 85 -7.77 13.82 -17.55
N THR A 86 -7.49 13.44 -16.31
CA THR A 86 -6.21 12.89 -15.88
C THR A 86 -6.42 11.75 -14.92
N MET A 87 -5.72 10.63 -15.15
CA MET A 87 -5.61 9.53 -14.19
C MET A 87 -4.84 10.05 -12.97
N ARG A 88 -5.38 9.87 -11.76
CA ARG A 88 -4.83 10.46 -10.55
C ARG A 88 -3.36 10.08 -10.30
N PRO A 89 -2.43 11.06 -10.19
CA PRO A 89 -1.03 10.79 -9.84
C PRO A 89 -0.78 10.77 -8.32
N GLU A 90 -1.75 11.25 -7.53
CA GLU A 90 -1.82 11.29 -6.07
C GLU A 90 -3.29 11.47 -5.66
N ASN A 91 -3.62 11.38 -4.36
CA ASN A 91 -5.01 11.43 -3.91
C ASN A 91 -5.36 12.57 -2.95
N THR A 92 -4.39 13.27 -2.39
CA THR A 92 -4.63 14.39 -1.46
C THR A 92 -5.48 15.48 -2.13
N ALA A 93 -5.15 15.90 -3.36
CA ALA A 93 -5.95 16.92 -4.06
C ALA A 93 -7.37 16.44 -4.34
N ALA A 94 -7.56 15.15 -4.68
CA ALA A 94 -8.86 14.55 -4.90
C ALA A 94 -9.69 14.47 -3.60
N VAL A 95 -9.05 14.16 -2.47
CA VAL A 95 -9.70 14.18 -1.14
C VAL A 95 -10.11 15.59 -0.76
N VAL A 96 -9.26 16.59 -0.98
CA VAL A 96 -9.60 18.01 -0.75
C VAL A 96 -10.76 18.44 -1.64
N ARG A 97 -10.75 18.09 -2.94
CA ARG A 97 -11.85 18.36 -3.87
C ARG A 97 -13.16 17.77 -3.37
N ALA A 98 -13.15 16.51 -2.93
CA ALA A 98 -14.32 15.85 -2.35
C ALA A 98 -14.80 16.52 -1.06
N ALA A 99 -13.88 16.93 -0.18
CA ALA A 99 -14.22 17.63 1.05
C ALA A 99 -14.89 18.99 0.80
N ILE A 100 -14.44 19.72 -0.23
CA ILE A 100 -15.04 20.99 -0.66
C ILE A 100 -16.42 20.74 -1.28
N GLU A 101 -16.49 19.83 -2.26
CA GLU A 101 -17.70 19.51 -3.02
C GLU A 101 -18.86 19.05 -2.13
N HIS A 102 -18.55 18.21 -1.13
CA HIS A 102 -19.55 17.67 -0.21
C HIS A 102 -19.63 18.42 1.12
N ASN A 103 -18.93 19.55 1.25
CA ASN A 103 -18.92 20.39 2.46
C ASN A 103 -18.63 19.58 3.74
N LEU A 104 -17.68 18.62 3.67
CA LEU A 104 -17.41 17.63 4.73
C LEU A 104 -16.90 18.23 6.04
N LEU A 105 -16.46 19.50 6.01
CA LEU A 105 -15.90 20.20 7.17
C LEU A 105 -16.91 21.07 7.90
N TYR A 106 -18.19 21.06 7.48
CA TYR A 106 -19.23 21.89 8.08
C TYR A 106 -19.46 21.61 9.57
N ASP A 107 -19.51 20.34 9.94
CA ASP A 107 -19.71 19.85 11.31
C ASP A 107 -18.39 19.60 12.07
N GLY A 108 -17.26 20.02 11.47
CA GLY A 108 -15.95 19.98 12.11
C GLY A 108 -14.91 19.15 11.36
N PRO A 109 -13.71 19.00 11.96
CA PRO A 109 -12.57 18.31 11.34
C PRO A 109 -12.87 16.85 10.97
N LYS A 110 -12.13 16.31 9.99
CA LYS A 110 -12.30 14.95 9.48
C LYS A 110 -10.95 14.22 9.42
N ARG A 111 -10.96 12.95 9.84
CA ARG A 111 -9.87 11.99 9.68
C ARG A 111 -10.23 11.03 8.56
N LEU A 112 -9.63 11.19 7.40
CA LEU A 112 -9.96 10.44 6.19
C LEU A 112 -8.79 9.57 5.76
N TRP A 113 -9.06 8.38 5.25
CA TRP A 113 -8.03 7.52 4.63
C TRP A 113 -8.49 6.95 3.31
N TYR A 114 -7.54 6.65 2.44
CA TYR A 114 -7.77 6.02 1.14
C TYR A 114 -6.75 4.92 0.89
N VAL A 115 -7.13 3.99 0.01
CA VAL A 115 -6.22 3.02 -0.60
C VAL A 115 -6.60 2.86 -2.07
N GLY A 116 -5.61 2.72 -2.95
CA GLY A 116 -5.87 2.37 -4.34
C GLY A 116 -4.75 2.77 -5.30
N PRO A 117 -4.96 2.54 -6.61
CA PRO A 117 -3.94 2.78 -7.62
C PRO A 117 -3.77 4.27 -7.93
N MET A 118 -2.53 4.63 -8.28
CA MET A 118 -2.05 5.94 -8.72
C MET A 118 -1.19 5.77 -9.98
N PHE A 119 -1.11 6.82 -10.81
CA PHE A 119 -0.53 6.74 -12.14
C PHE A 119 0.51 7.84 -12.39
N ARG A 120 1.76 7.46 -12.68
CA ARG A 120 2.83 8.41 -13.03
C ARG A 120 3.72 7.86 -14.14
N HIS A 121 4.00 8.66 -15.16
CA HIS A 121 4.88 8.30 -16.27
C HIS A 121 6.37 8.40 -15.88
N GLU A 122 6.74 7.78 -14.77
CA GLU A 122 8.14 7.65 -14.37
C GLU A 122 8.84 6.50 -15.14
N ARG A 123 10.17 6.52 -15.13
CA ARG A 123 10.99 5.38 -15.60
C ARG A 123 10.87 4.25 -14.57
N PRO A 124 10.35 3.06 -14.93
CA PRO A 124 10.15 1.98 -13.96
C PRO A 124 11.46 1.53 -13.32
N GLN A 125 11.45 1.36 -12.00
CA GLN A 125 12.54 0.87 -11.16
C GLN A 125 11.97 -0.04 -10.06
N ARG A 126 12.81 -0.73 -9.27
CA ARG A 126 12.33 -1.59 -8.17
C ARG A 126 11.49 -0.76 -7.18
N GLY A 127 10.23 -1.14 -6.99
CA GLY A 127 9.27 -0.40 -6.15
C GLY A 127 8.84 0.97 -6.70
N ARG A 128 9.08 1.26 -7.99
CA ARG A 128 8.57 2.44 -8.71
C ARG A 128 7.97 2.03 -10.04
N TYR A 129 6.65 2.08 -10.12
CA TYR A 129 5.88 1.64 -11.25
C TYR A 129 5.09 2.80 -11.86
N ARG A 130 4.56 2.58 -13.07
CA ARG A 130 3.72 3.56 -13.75
C ARG A 130 2.28 3.53 -13.24
N GLN A 131 1.81 2.35 -12.88
CA GLN A 131 0.70 2.16 -11.96
C GLN A 131 1.28 1.59 -10.67
N PHE A 132 1.05 2.26 -9.55
CA PHE A 132 1.46 1.84 -8.22
C PHE A 132 0.31 2.08 -7.25
N HIS A 133 0.37 1.50 -6.05
CA HIS A 133 -0.71 1.63 -5.08
C HIS A 133 -0.25 2.48 -3.91
N GLN A 134 -1.16 3.33 -3.44
CA GLN A 134 -0.95 4.11 -2.23
C GLN A 134 -2.01 3.79 -1.21
N VAL A 135 -1.59 3.75 0.05
CA VAL A 135 -2.45 4.04 1.20
C VAL A 135 -2.03 5.39 1.76
N GLY A 136 -3.01 6.19 2.16
CA GLY A 136 -2.75 7.51 2.69
C GLY A 136 -3.86 8.00 3.61
N VAL A 137 -3.54 9.03 4.38
CA VAL A 137 -4.43 9.63 5.37
C VAL A 137 -4.40 11.14 5.26
N GLU A 138 -5.54 11.77 5.50
CA GLU A 138 -5.73 13.21 5.49
C GLU A 138 -6.50 13.62 6.76
N ALA A 139 -5.86 14.42 7.60
CA ALA A 139 -6.45 15.07 8.78
C ALA A 139 -6.83 16.51 8.39
N LEU A 140 -8.09 16.70 7.99
CA LEU A 140 -8.61 17.96 7.48
C LEU A 140 -9.31 18.75 8.60
N GLY A 141 -9.04 20.05 8.70
CA GLY A 141 -9.61 20.93 9.73
C GLY A 141 -8.79 21.01 11.02
N PHE A 142 -7.61 20.40 11.07
CA PHE A 142 -6.73 20.42 12.25
C PHE A 142 -5.54 21.35 12.02
N ALA A 143 -5.34 22.32 12.93
CA ALA A 143 -4.20 23.25 12.87
C ALA A 143 -2.87 22.62 13.33
N GLY A 144 -2.93 21.59 14.18
CA GLY A 144 -1.74 20.94 14.73
C GLY A 144 -1.10 21.72 15.90
N PRO A 145 0.09 21.30 16.38
CA PRO A 145 0.93 20.23 15.85
C PRO A 145 0.57 18.81 16.35
N ASP A 146 -0.47 18.68 17.17
CA ASP A 146 -0.96 17.40 17.69
C ASP A 146 -1.39 16.43 16.58
N ALA A 147 -2.14 16.90 15.58
CA ALA A 147 -2.51 16.12 14.41
C ALA A 147 -1.29 15.70 13.56
N ASP A 148 -0.29 16.58 13.41
CA ASP A 148 0.97 16.26 12.73
C ASP A 148 1.72 15.12 13.45
N ALA A 149 1.74 15.16 14.78
CA ALA A 149 2.33 14.09 15.59
C ALA A 149 1.54 12.78 15.48
N GLU A 150 0.20 12.84 15.49
CA GLU A 150 -0.67 11.66 15.35
C GLU A 150 -0.39 10.92 14.05
N ILE A 151 -0.39 11.63 12.91
CA ILE A 151 -0.17 10.98 11.60
C ILE A 151 1.23 10.38 11.48
N ILE A 152 2.24 10.94 12.15
CA ILE A 152 3.59 10.39 12.21
C ILE A 152 3.61 9.12 13.08
N MET A 153 2.96 9.14 14.25
CA MET A 153 2.87 7.99 15.15
C MET A 153 2.12 6.81 14.51
N MET A 154 1.12 7.09 13.67
CA MET A 154 0.43 6.06 12.88
C MET A 154 1.40 5.28 11.98
N CYS A 155 2.36 5.97 11.34
CA CYS A 155 3.38 5.29 10.55
C CYS A 155 4.29 4.43 11.43
N GLN A 156 4.76 4.93 12.57
CA GLN A 156 5.58 4.14 13.50
C GLN A 156 4.86 2.86 13.92
N ARG A 157 3.59 2.97 14.34
CA ARG A 157 2.78 1.82 14.73
C ARG A 157 2.65 0.81 13.59
N LEU A 158 2.44 1.28 12.37
CA LEU A 158 2.36 0.37 11.22
C LEU A 158 3.66 -0.40 10.99
N TRP A 159 4.83 0.22 11.22
CA TRP A 159 6.11 -0.51 11.16
C TRP A 159 6.19 -1.59 12.22
N ASP A 160 5.79 -1.26 13.45
CA ASP A 160 5.77 -2.20 14.57
C ASP A 160 4.80 -3.37 14.31
N ASP A 161 3.57 -3.09 13.85
CA ASP A 161 2.53 -4.08 13.54
C ASP A 161 2.93 -4.99 12.37
N LEU A 162 3.69 -4.48 11.41
CA LEU A 162 4.25 -5.26 10.28
C LEU A 162 5.56 -5.98 10.63
N GLY A 163 6.13 -5.76 11.82
CA GLY A 163 7.43 -6.31 12.21
C GLY A 163 8.65 -5.66 11.53
N LEU A 164 8.46 -4.53 10.85
CA LEU A 164 9.50 -3.85 10.09
C LEU A 164 10.43 -3.04 11.01
N ILE A 165 11.74 -3.32 10.93
CA ILE A 165 12.77 -2.64 11.72
C ILE A 165 13.72 -1.80 10.84
N GLY A 166 14.32 -0.78 11.44
CA GLY A 166 15.35 0.05 10.80
C GLY A 166 14.80 1.17 9.90
N ILE A 167 13.49 1.39 9.88
CA ILE A 167 12.87 2.55 9.24
C ILE A 167 13.05 3.78 10.15
N LYS A 168 13.60 4.87 9.61
CA LYS A 168 13.99 6.07 10.36
C LYS A 168 13.13 7.27 9.94
N LEU A 169 12.71 8.08 10.91
CA LEU A 169 11.97 9.31 10.67
C LEU A 169 12.92 10.50 10.46
N GLU A 170 12.74 11.21 9.35
CA GLU A 170 13.34 12.52 9.11
C GLU A 170 12.26 13.61 9.07
N LEU A 171 12.51 14.71 9.78
CA LEU A 171 11.60 15.86 9.88
C LEU A 171 12.23 17.13 9.33
N ASN A 172 11.39 18.01 8.81
CA ASN A 172 11.74 19.40 8.48
C ASN A 172 10.50 20.29 8.59
N SER A 173 10.71 21.61 8.51
CA SER A 173 9.63 22.57 8.36
C SER A 173 9.86 23.44 7.13
N LEU A 174 8.84 23.56 6.30
CA LEU A 174 8.79 24.47 5.16
C LEU A 174 8.24 25.85 5.51
N GLY A 175 7.95 26.10 6.79
CA GLY A 175 7.43 27.39 7.26
C GLY A 175 6.20 27.88 6.50
N LEU A 176 5.97 29.18 6.57
CA LEU A 176 4.95 29.92 5.85
C LEU A 176 5.50 30.54 4.56
N SER A 177 4.60 31.00 3.68
CA SER A 177 4.97 31.53 2.37
C SER A 177 5.99 32.70 2.43
N HIS A 178 5.83 33.61 3.39
CA HIS A 178 6.73 34.76 3.54
C HIS A 178 8.13 34.37 4.05
N GLU A 179 8.22 33.36 4.92
CA GLU A 179 9.48 32.80 5.43
C GLU A 179 10.22 32.08 4.31
N ARG A 180 9.50 31.29 3.50
CA ARG A 180 10.04 30.67 2.28
C ARG A 180 10.52 31.69 1.26
N ALA A 181 9.79 32.80 1.09
CA ALA A 181 10.21 33.86 0.18
C ALA A 181 11.52 34.51 0.63
N ALA A 182 11.69 34.76 1.94
CA ALA A 182 12.93 35.28 2.50
C ALA A 182 14.10 34.29 2.33
N HIS A 183 13.90 33.03 2.67
CA HIS A 183 14.88 31.97 2.47
C HIS A 183 15.27 31.79 1.00
N ARG A 184 14.30 31.87 0.08
CA ARG A 184 14.52 31.72 -1.36
C ARG A 184 15.52 32.76 -1.89
N VAL A 185 15.48 33.99 -1.41
CA VAL A 185 16.43 35.04 -1.83
C VAL A 185 17.86 34.64 -1.49
N GLU A 186 18.10 34.23 -0.24
CA GLU A 186 19.43 33.82 0.23
C GLU A 186 19.89 32.51 -0.43
N LEU A 187 18.98 31.56 -0.64
CA LEU A 187 19.29 30.30 -1.31
C LEU A 187 19.72 30.52 -2.77
N ILE A 188 19.03 31.40 -3.51
CA ILE A 188 19.42 31.73 -4.89
C ILE A 188 20.79 32.40 -4.89
N ALA A 189 21.00 33.43 -4.05
CA ALA A 189 22.28 34.12 -3.95
C ALA A 189 23.44 33.18 -3.53
N TYR A 190 23.15 32.16 -2.72
CA TYR A 190 24.10 31.10 -2.38
C TYR A 190 24.42 30.22 -3.59
N LEU A 191 23.40 29.68 -4.26
CA LEU A 191 23.58 28.76 -5.39
C LEU A 191 24.22 29.45 -6.61
N GLU A 192 23.98 30.74 -6.84
CA GLU A 192 24.65 31.55 -7.87
C GLU A 192 26.17 31.59 -7.70
N LYS A 193 26.66 31.57 -6.45
CA LYS A 193 28.11 31.50 -6.15
C LYS A 193 28.73 30.13 -6.45
N HIS A 194 27.90 29.12 -6.69
CA HIS A 194 28.30 27.74 -6.96
C HIS A 194 27.86 27.26 -8.35
N MET A 195 27.59 28.18 -9.27
CA MET A 195 27.05 27.92 -10.62
C MET A 195 27.91 26.95 -11.44
N ASP A 196 29.22 26.92 -11.18
CA ASP A 196 30.21 26.03 -11.80
C ASP A 196 30.04 24.56 -11.39
N VAL A 197 29.48 24.31 -10.20
CA VAL A 197 29.24 22.96 -9.66
C VAL A 197 27.83 22.46 -9.96
N LEU A 198 26.87 23.35 -10.22
CA LEU A 198 25.49 22.97 -10.51
C LEU A 198 25.38 22.20 -11.83
N ASP A 199 24.64 21.09 -11.83
CA ASP A 199 24.26 20.41 -13.07
C ASP A 199 23.11 21.12 -13.80
N GLU A 200 22.80 20.65 -15.01
CA GLU A 200 21.78 21.26 -15.87
C GLU A 200 20.37 21.20 -15.29
N GLU A 201 20.07 20.24 -14.42
CA GLU A 201 18.78 20.19 -13.73
C GLU A 201 18.71 21.24 -12.62
N ALA A 202 19.76 21.36 -11.82
CA ALA A 202 19.88 22.37 -10.80
C ALA A 202 19.84 23.80 -11.36
N LYS A 203 20.55 24.06 -12.46
CA LYS A 203 20.52 25.36 -13.15
C LYS A 203 19.11 25.74 -13.63
N ARG A 204 18.36 24.78 -14.16
CA ARG A 204 16.96 24.99 -14.59
C ARG A 204 16.03 25.32 -13.41
N ARG A 205 16.26 24.68 -12.26
CA ARG A 205 15.44 24.84 -11.05
C ARG A 205 15.79 26.05 -10.20
N LEU A 206 17.00 26.57 -10.34
CA LEU A 206 17.54 27.66 -9.53
C LEU A 206 16.57 28.84 -9.36
N TYR A 207 15.97 29.32 -10.45
CA TYR A 207 15.10 30.49 -10.41
C TYR A 207 13.61 30.14 -10.28
N THR A 208 13.20 28.88 -10.46
CA THR A 208 11.80 28.47 -10.36
C THR A 208 11.51 27.86 -9.00
N ASN A 209 12.22 26.79 -8.64
CA ASN A 209 12.06 26.06 -7.38
C ASN A 209 13.44 25.67 -6.80
N PRO A 210 14.19 26.63 -6.23
CA PRO A 210 15.56 26.38 -5.76
C PRO A 210 15.66 25.38 -4.62
N LEU A 211 14.59 25.19 -3.84
CA LEU A 211 14.53 24.16 -2.80
C LEU A 211 14.79 22.76 -3.36
N ARG A 212 14.33 22.47 -4.58
CA ARG A 212 14.57 21.19 -5.27
C ARG A 212 16.03 20.95 -5.66
N VAL A 213 16.87 21.97 -5.64
CA VAL A 213 18.31 21.80 -5.85
C VAL A 213 18.96 21.10 -4.65
N LEU A 214 18.37 21.22 -3.46
CA LEU A 214 18.88 20.62 -2.23
C LEU A 214 18.69 19.10 -2.16
N ASP A 215 17.73 18.56 -2.93
CA ASP A 215 17.46 17.12 -3.08
C ASP A 215 18.28 16.50 -4.24
N THR A 216 19.45 17.07 -4.53
CA THR A 216 20.33 16.54 -5.57
C THR A 216 20.93 15.19 -5.17
N LYS A 217 21.02 14.28 -6.13
CA LYS A 217 21.75 13.01 -6.01
C LYS A 217 23.16 13.08 -6.60
N ASN A 218 23.51 14.22 -7.19
CA ASN A 218 24.80 14.43 -7.82
C ASN A 218 25.89 14.51 -6.72
N PRO A 219 26.87 13.58 -6.69
CA PRO A 219 27.93 13.59 -5.68
C PRO A 219 28.70 14.91 -5.61
N ALA A 220 28.92 15.56 -6.77
CA ALA A 220 29.65 16.82 -6.84
C ALA A 220 28.91 17.98 -6.15
N MET A 221 27.58 17.91 -6.10
CA MET A 221 26.74 18.95 -5.50
C MET A 221 26.42 18.71 -4.03
N GLN A 222 26.77 17.55 -3.45
CA GLN A 222 26.43 17.22 -2.06
C GLN A 222 26.99 18.25 -1.07
N ALA A 223 28.23 18.69 -1.28
CA ALA A 223 28.85 19.71 -0.43
C ALA A 223 28.11 21.06 -0.51
N VAL A 224 27.64 21.44 -1.70
CA VAL A 224 26.86 22.67 -1.90
C VAL A 224 25.49 22.54 -1.22
N ALA A 225 24.78 21.44 -1.42
CA ALA A 225 23.48 21.21 -0.80
C ALA A 225 23.55 21.14 0.74
N GLN A 226 24.63 20.59 1.30
CA GLN A 226 24.83 20.48 2.76
C GLN A 226 25.12 21.82 3.45
N ASN A 227 25.75 22.76 2.74
CA ASN A 227 26.14 24.08 3.27
C ASN A 227 25.17 25.21 2.88
N ALA A 228 24.07 24.88 2.19
CA ALA A 228 23.06 25.84 1.80
C ALA A 228 22.37 26.48 3.03
N PRO A 229 21.87 27.73 2.89
CA PRO A 229 21.02 28.36 3.90
C PRO A 229 19.86 27.43 4.28
N LYS A 230 19.63 27.23 5.57
CA LYS A 230 18.59 26.31 6.04
C LYS A 230 17.31 27.10 6.23
N LEU A 231 16.20 26.59 5.69
CA LEU A 231 14.89 27.24 5.84
C LEU A 231 14.46 27.36 7.30
N ILE A 232 14.91 26.44 8.16
CA ILE A 232 14.62 26.46 9.60
C ILE A 232 15.14 27.73 10.29
N ASP A 233 16.18 28.37 9.75
CA ASP A 233 16.77 29.59 10.30
C ASP A 233 15.94 30.86 9.95
N PHE A 234 14.92 30.72 9.10
CA PHE A 234 14.02 31.79 8.65
C PHE A 234 12.61 31.68 9.25
N LEU A 235 12.37 30.68 10.10
CA LEU A 235 11.06 30.48 10.72
C LEU A 235 10.80 31.60 11.75
N GLY A 236 9.63 32.23 11.63
CA GLY A 236 9.09 33.12 12.63
C GLY A 236 8.56 32.35 13.85
N GLU A 237 8.08 33.12 14.83
CA GLU A 237 7.67 32.59 16.14
C GLU A 237 6.58 31.51 16.03
N GLU A 238 5.57 31.71 15.17
CA GLU A 238 4.46 30.75 14.99
C GLU A 238 4.93 29.43 14.38
N SER A 239 5.68 29.48 13.27
CA SER A 239 6.22 28.29 12.60
C SER A 239 7.19 27.52 13.49
N LEU A 240 8.02 28.23 14.27
CA LEU A 240 8.94 27.62 15.20
C LEU A 240 8.20 26.96 16.37
N ALA A 241 7.21 27.63 16.96
CA ALA A 241 6.39 27.08 18.04
C ALA A 241 5.62 25.82 17.60
N HIS A 242 5.09 25.80 16.38
CA HIS A 242 4.44 24.62 15.79
C HIS A 242 5.44 23.45 15.66
N PHE A 243 6.61 23.72 15.06
CA PHE A 243 7.63 22.69 14.83
C PHE A 243 8.24 22.15 16.13
N GLU A 244 8.49 23.00 17.12
CA GLU A 244 8.95 22.60 18.45
C GLU A 244 7.85 21.84 19.22
N GLY A 245 6.59 22.24 19.07
CA GLY A 245 5.44 21.51 19.60
C GLY A 245 5.37 20.07 19.09
N LEU A 246 5.52 19.88 17.78
CA LEU A 246 5.60 18.55 17.16
C LEU A 246 6.75 17.73 17.78
N GLN A 247 7.96 18.30 17.82
CA GLN A 247 9.13 17.63 18.38
C GLN A 247 8.94 17.23 19.85
N ARG A 248 8.25 18.06 20.65
CA ARG A 248 7.96 17.74 22.05
C ARG A 248 7.03 16.54 22.18
N ILE A 249 5.96 16.47 21.38
CA ILE A 249 5.03 15.33 21.39
C ILE A 249 5.75 14.05 20.97
N LEU A 250 6.53 14.09 19.89
CA LEU A 250 7.30 12.92 19.41
C LEU A 250 8.32 12.43 20.45
N LYS A 251 9.08 13.35 21.07
CA LYS A 251 10.01 13.01 22.16
C LYS A 251 9.29 12.40 23.36
N ALA A 252 8.14 12.95 23.75
CA ALA A 252 7.35 12.42 24.87
C ALA A 252 6.81 11.01 24.61
N ASN A 253 6.62 10.63 23.35
CA ASN A 253 6.17 9.30 22.92
C ASN A 253 7.34 8.40 22.47
N ASN A 254 8.59 8.77 22.77
CA ASN A 254 9.79 8.01 22.40
C ASN A 254 9.93 7.70 20.91
N ILE A 255 9.42 8.58 20.04
CA ILE A 255 9.58 8.43 18.58
C ILE A 255 10.94 9.02 18.17
N PRO A 256 11.92 8.20 17.74
CA PRO A 256 13.21 8.70 17.32
C PRO A 256 13.10 9.42 15.97
N PHE A 257 13.69 10.61 15.86
CA PHE A 257 13.73 11.35 14.59
C PHE A 257 15.02 12.14 14.42
N LYS A 258 15.30 12.51 13.16
CA LYS A 258 16.39 13.40 12.78
C LYS A 258 15.84 14.62 12.04
N ILE A 259 16.37 15.81 12.34
CA ILE A 259 16.07 16.99 11.55
C ILE A 259 16.91 16.96 10.26
N ASN A 260 16.26 16.98 9.11
CA ASN A 260 16.90 17.06 7.80
C ASN A 260 16.48 18.38 7.10
N PRO A 261 17.29 19.45 7.18
CA PRO A 261 16.93 20.74 6.58
C PRO A 261 16.88 20.74 5.05
N ARG A 262 17.40 19.68 4.41
CA ARG A 262 17.33 19.48 2.95
C ARG A 262 16.08 18.73 2.52
N LEU A 263 15.29 18.22 3.47
CA LEU A 263 14.06 17.52 3.16
C LEU A 263 13.05 18.48 2.55
N VAL A 264 12.84 18.32 1.24
CA VAL A 264 11.87 19.04 0.42
C VAL A 264 11.00 18.01 -0.28
N ARG A 265 9.77 18.37 -0.61
CA ARG A 265 8.79 17.40 -1.12
C ARG A 265 8.45 17.61 -2.58
N GLY A 266 7.99 16.52 -3.19
CA GLY A 266 7.56 16.38 -4.58
C GLY A 266 6.45 17.31 -5.07
N LEU A 267 5.76 17.97 -4.15
CA LEU A 267 4.49 18.65 -4.36
C LEU A 267 4.59 20.03 -3.71
N ASP A 268 4.18 21.10 -4.39
CA ASP A 268 4.44 22.47 -3.93
C ASP A 268 3.40 22.97 -2.91
N TYR A 269 2.37 22.17 -2.63
CA TYR A 269 1.30 22.52 -1.69
C TYR A 269 1.71 22.51 -0.22
N TYR A 270 2.89 21.97 0.13
CA TYR A 270 3.29 21.81 1.53
C TYR A 270 3.65 23.14 2.21
N ASN A 271 3.33 23.23 3.49
CA ASN A 271 3.77 24.27 4.42
C ASN A 271 4.06 23.64 5.79
N LEU A 272 4.77 24.38 6.66
CA LEU A 272 5.09 23.90 8.02
C LEU A 272 5.69 22.47 7.98
N THR A 273 5.19 21.53 8.79
CA THR A 273 5.70 20.16 8.89
C THR A 273 5.85 19.47 7.53
N VAL A 274 7.03 18.91 7.27
CA VAL A 274 7.21 17.84 6.29
C VAL A 274 8.04 16.72 6.90
N PHE A 275 7.74 15.48 6.52
CA PHE A 275 8.46 14.33 7.04
C PHE A 275 8.57 13.20 6.03
N GLU A 276 9.58 12.36 6.23
CA GLU A 276 9.77 11.12 5.51
C GLU A 276 10.18 10.01 6.46
N TRP A 277 9.69 8.81 6.17
CA TRP A 277 10.22 7.57 6.73
C TRP A 277 11.14 6.94 5.70
N VAL A 278 12.38 6.67 6.08
CA VAL A 278 13.44 6.19 5.19
C VAL A 278 14.04 4.88 5.66
N THR A 279 14.43 4.03 4.71
CA THR A 279 15.18 2.79 4.92
C THR A 279 16.48 2.81 4.10
N ASP A 280 17.50 2.11 4.56
CA ASP A 280 18.73 1.83 3.81
C ASP A 280 18.67 0.53 2.99
N LYS A 281 17.63 -0.30 3.19
CA LYS A 281 17.49 -1.62 2.56
C LYS A 281 17.08 -1.56 1.07
N LEU A 282 16.37 -0.51 0.65
CA LEU A 282 15.84 -0.36 -0.72
C LEU A 282 16.77 0.42 -1.69
N GLY A 283 18.05 0.61 -1.32
CA GLY A 283 19.04 1.30 -2.16
C GLY A 283 18.93 2.82 -2.16
N ALA A 284 19.32 3.47 -3.27
CA ALA A 284 19.52 4.93 -3.36
C ALA A 284 18.25 5.79 -3.20
N GLN A 285 17.06 5.19 -3.20
CA GLN A 285 15.82 5.86 -2.82
C GLN A 285 15.25 5.10 -1.65
N GLY A 286 15.41 5.65 -0.45
CA GLY A 286 15.03 5.02 0.81
C GLY A 286 13.64 5.35 1.32
N THR A 287 12.95 6.35 0.76
CA THR A 287 11.65 6.80 1.28
C THR A 287 10.58 5.71 1.12
N VAL A 288 9.87 5.39 2.20
CA VAL A 288 8.79 4.37 2.24
C VAL A 288 7.43 4.99 2.52
N ALA A 289 7.39 6.02 3.38
CA ALA A 289 6.23 6.85 3.63
C ALA A 289 6.66 8.31 3.68
N ALA A 290 5.77 9.21 3.28
CA ALA A 290 6.07 10.63 3.31
C ALA A 290 4.81 11.47 3.44
N GLY A 291 4.94 12.61 4.10
CA GLY A 291 3.81 13.45 4.42
C GLY A 291 4.20 14.83 4.89
N GLY A 292 3.20 15.54 5.39
CA GLY A 292 3.35 16.90 5.88
C GLY A 292 2.04 17.65 5.91
N ARG A 293 2.15 18.93 6.26
CA ARG A 293 1.07 19.90 6.36
C ARG A 293 0.92 20.69 5.06
N TYR A 294 -0.30 21.02 4.69
CA TYR A 294 -0.64 21.62 3.39
C TYR A 294 -1.85 22.56 3.46
N ASP A 295 -1.94 23.36 4.52
CA ASP A 295 -3.05 24.27 4.80
C ASP A 295 -3.51 25.12 3.59
N PRO A 296 -2.59 25.68 2.76
CA PRO A 296 -2.99 26.49 1.60
C PRO A 296 -3.77 25.73 0.53
N LEU A 297 -3.66 24.41 0.45
CA LEU A 297 -4.22 23.61 -0.64
C LEU A 297 -5.75 23.73 -0.73
N ILE A 298 -6.44 23.75 0.41
CA ILE A 298 -7.91 23.82 0.44
C ILE A 298 -8.40 25.15 -0.15
N GLU A 299 -7.77 26.26 0.21
CA GLU A 299 -8.07 27.58 -0.36
C GLU A 299 -7.68 27.64 -1.86
N GLN A 300 -6.53 27.10 -2.22
CA GLN A 300 -6.07 27.04 -3.62
C GLN A 300 -7.02 26.28 -4.54
N LEU A 301 -7.80 25.32 -4.01
CA LEU A 301 -8.82 24.56 -4.74
C LEU A 301 -10.23 25.16 -4.62
N GLY A 302 -10.39 26.32 -3.99
CA GLY A 302 -11.64 27.07 -3.90
C GLY A 302 -12.47 26.80 -2.64
N GLY A 303 -11.89 26.13 -1.64
CA GLY A 303 -12.48 25.97 -0.31
C GLY A 303 -12.19 27.13 0.63
N LYS A 304 -12.68 27.03 1.87
CA LYS A 304 -12.32 27.98 2.94
C LYS A 304 -10.92 27.67 3.49
N PRO A 305 -10.11 28.67 3.88
CA PRO A 305 -8.83 28.44 4.53
C PRO A 305 -8.98 27.48 5.71
N THR A 306 -8.25 26.36 5.67
CA THR A 306 -8.44 25.23 6.59
C THR A 306 -7.10 24.54 6.81
N GLY A 307 -6.74 24.29 8.08
CA GLY A 307 -5.54 23.53 8.41
C GLY A 307 -5.67 22.07 7.98
N ALA A 308 -4.64 21.50 7.37
CA ALA A 308 -4.67 20.11 6.92
C ALA A 308 -3.27 19.48 6.90
N CYS A 309 -3.18 18.21 7.29
CA CYS A 309 -1.95 17.43 7.19
C CYS A 309 -2.25 15.97 6.88
N GLY A 310 -1.29 15.27 6.29
CA GLY A 310 -1.47 13.89 5.88
C GLY A 310 -0.21 13.23 5.39
N TRP A 311 -0.33 11.97 4.99
CA TRP A 311 0.76 11.21 4.39
C TRP A 311 0.24 10.21 3.37
N ALA A 312 1.14 9.76 2.51
CA ALA A 312 0.94 8.60 1.66
C ALA A 312 2.18 7.70 1.70
N MET A 313 1.97 6.40 1.51
CA MET A 313 3.04 5.42 1.32
C MET A 313 2.78 4.56 0.10
N GLY A 314 3.84 4.19 -0.61
CA GLY A 314 3.74 3.29 -1.77
C GLY A 314 3.70 1.84 -1.29
N VAL A 315 2.58 1.15 -1.52
CA VAL A 315 2.35 -0.21 -1.00
C VAL A 315 3.44 -1.16 -1.48
N GLU A 316 3.78 -1.13 -2.76
CA GLU A 316 4.78 -2.03 -3.34
C GLU A 316 6.15 -1.90 -2.68
N ARG A 317 6.52 -0.70 -2.19
CA ARG A 317 7.78 -0.50 -1.49
C ARG A 317 7.79 -1.16 -0.11
N ILE A 318 6.64 -1.18 0.55
CA ILE A 318 6.47 -1.87 1.83
C ILE A 318 6.49 -3.38 1.61
N LEU A 319 5.80 -3.88 0.57
CA LEU A 319 5.82 -5.32 0.26
C LEU A 319 7.22 -5.81 -0.11
N GLU A 320 8.00 -5.02 -0.86
CA GLU A 320 9.41 -5.35 -1.12
C GLU A 320 10.25 -5.40 0.17
N LEU A 321 9.96 -4.56 1.16
CA LEU A 321 10.62 -4.63 2.47
C LEU A 321 10.22 -5.87 3.25
N LEU A 322 8.92 -6.22 3.28
CA LEU A 322 8.45 -7.43 3.93
C LEU A 322 9.10 -8.68 3.31
N LYS A 323 9.25 -8.71 1.98
CA LYS A 323 9.99 -9.77 1.27
C LYS A 323 11.47 -9.80 1.67
N GLU A 324 12.14 -8.64 1.70
CA GLU A 324 13.56 -8.52 2.06
C GLU A 324 13.83 -8.98 3.51
N ASP A 325 12.91 -8.65 4.43
CA ASP A 325 13.00 -9.00 5.85
C ASP A 325 12.41 -10.38 6.18
N GLN A 326 11.94 -11.13 5.17
CA GLN A 326 11.35 -12.47 5.32
C GLN A 326 10.12 -12.49 6.25
N LEU A 327 9.33 -11.41 6.19
CA LEU A 327 8.08 -11.21 6.94
C LEU A 327 6.84 -11.51 6.08
N VAL A 328 6.99 -12.36 5.07
CA VAL A 328 5.88 -12.78 4.22
C VAL A 328 5.10 -13.86 4.97
N PRO A 329 3.79 -13.68 5.21
CA PRO A 329 2.96 -14.73 5.82
C PRO A 329 3.01 -16.01 4.97
N GLU A 330 2.83 -17.16 5.62
CA GLU A 330 2.61 -18.40 4.86
C GLU A 330 1.30 -18.30 4.08
N ASP A 331 1.26 -18.90 2.88
CA ASP A 331 0.02 -18.96 2.09
C ASP A 331 -1.04 -19.73 2.88
N GLU A 332 -2.12 -19.06 3.25
CA GLU A 332 -3.31 -19.71 3.80
C GLU A 332 -3.94 -20.57 2.68
N GLY A 333 -3.81 -21.90 2.84
CA GLY A 333 -4.51 -22.86 2.02
C GLY A 333 -6.01 -22.86 2.31
N CYS A 334 -6.76 -23.70 1.60
CA CYS A 334 -8.13 -24.00 2.04
C CYS A 334 -8.11 -24.90 3.29
N ASP A 335 -9.22 -25.04 4.01
CA ASP A 335 -9.33 -26.01 5.10
C ASP A 335 -9.44 -27.45 4.56
N VAL A 336 -10.28 -27.63 3.53
CA VAL A 336 -10.66 -28.95 3.04
C VAL A 336 -10.55 -29.04 1.52
N TYR A 337 -9.94 -30.13 1.04
CA TYR A 337 -9.99 -30.52 -0.37
C TYR A 337 -10.86 -31.76 -0.55
N VAL A 338 -11.93 -31.65 -1.34
CA VAL A 338 -12.85 -32.77 -1.61
C VAL A 338 -12.43 -33.51 -2.87
N VAL A 339 -12.09 -34.78 -2.68
CA VAL A 339 -11.65 -35.76 -3.67
C VAL A 339 -12.79 -36.74 -3.94
N HIS A 340 -13.07 -37.03 -5.21
CA HIS A 340 -14.16 -37.96 -5.56
C HIS A 340 -13.86 -38.81 -6.79
N GLN A 341 -14.43 -40.02 -6.86
CA GLN A 341 -14.40 -40.85 -8.06
C GLN A 341 -15.74 -41.57 -8.27
N GLY A 342 -16.33 -41.38 -9.46
CA GLY A 342 -17.65 -41.90 -9.82
C GLY A 342 -18.73 -40.80 -9.84
N ASP A 343 -19.79 -41.01 -10.64
CA ASP A 343 -20.82 -39.97 -10.84
C ASP A 343 -21.64 -39.70 -9.56
N ALA A 344 -22.04 -40.75 -8.83
CA ALA A 344 -22.75 -40.61 -7.56
C ALA A 344 -21.87 -39.95 -6.48
N ALA A 345 -20.58 -40.32 -6.43
CA ALA A 345 -19.61 -39.70 -5.52
C ALA A 345 -19.41 -38.21 -5.84
N ARG A 346 -19.41 -37.84 -7.13
CA ARG A 346 -19.33 -36.44 -7.55
C ARG A 346 -20.52 -35.63 -7.07
N GLU A 347 -21.74 -36.11 -7.27
CA GLU A 347 -22.96 -35.41 -6.79
C GLU A 347 -22.91 -35.19 -5.27
N GLN A 348 -22.55 -36.21 -4.52
CA GLN A 348 -22.41 -36.10 -3.07
C GLN A 348 -21.25 -35.18 -2.65
N ALA A 349 -20.14 -35.18 -3.39
CA ALA A 349 -19.01 -34.29 -3.14
C ALA A 349 -19.38 -32.82 -3.30
N PHE A 350 -20.25 -32.49 -4.28
CA PHE A 350 -20.82 -31.14 -4.40
C PHE A 350 -21.67 -30.77 -3.18
N ILE A 351 -22.57 -31.67 -2.77
CA ILE A 351 -23.44 -31.44 -1.60
C ILE A 351 -22.61 -31.21 -0.33
N ILE A 352 -21.59 -32.05 -0.11
CA ILE A 352 -20.71 -31.95 1.06
C ILE A 352 -19.88 -30.66 0.99
N ALA A 353 -19.29 -30.33 -0.15
CA ALA A 353 -18.50 -29.12 -0.29
C ALA A 353 -19.31 -27.85 0.03
N GLU A 354 -20.55 -27.76 -0.45
CA GLU A 354 -21.45 -26.63 -0.13
C GLU A 354 -21.81 -26.58 1.36
N ARG A 355 -22.15 -27.72 1.97
CA ARG A 355 -22.49 -27.78 3.40
C ARG A 355 -21.33 -27.39 4.30
N LEU A 356 -20.10 -27.76 3.92
CA LEU A 356 -18.90 -27.34 4.65
C LEU A 356 -18.65 -25.84 4.50
N ARG A 357 -18.88 -25.27 3.30
CA ARG A 357 -18.82 -23.80 3.10
C ARG A 357 -19.89 -23.07 3.92
N ASP A 358 -21.10 -23.62 4.03
CA ASP A 358 -22.17 -23.07 4.88
C ASP A 358 -21.75 -22.97 6.36
N THR A 359 -20.74 -23.73 6.78
CA THR A 359 -20.20 -23.70 8.15
C THR A 359 -19.03 -22.74 8.33
N GLY A 360 -18.62 -22.05 7.26
CA GLY A 360 -17.51 -21.08 7.26
C GLY A 360 -16.14 -21.67 6.91
N LEU A 361 -16.09 -22.94 6.46
CA LEU A 361 -14.84 -23.57 6.02
C LEU A 361 -14.50 -23.21 4.57
N ASP A 362 -13.22 -23.03 4.30
CA ASP A 362 -12.69 -22.87 2.95
C ASP A 362 -12.52 -24.24 2.30
N VAL A 363 -13.29 -24.49 1.23
CA VAL A 363 -13.35 -25.81 0.61
C VAL A 363 -13.10 -25.76 -0.89
N ILE A 364 -12.10 -26.51 -1.35
CA ILE A 364 -11.87 -26.78 -2.77
C ILE A 364 -12.46 -28.14 -3.14
N LEU A 365 -13.37 -28.15 -4.10
CA LEU A 365 -13.86 -29.37 -4.73
C LEU A 365 -13.01 -29.71 -5.96
N HIS A 366 -12.61 -30.97 -6.11
CA HIS A 366 -11.87 -31.39 -7.27
C HIS A 366 -12.67 -31.29 -8.58
N CYS A 367 -12.13 -30.52 -9.54
CA CYS A 367 -12.57 -30.50 -10.93
C CYS A 367 -11.36 -30.68 -11.88
N SER A 368 -11.46 -31.62 -12.82
CA SER A 368 -10.44 -31.85 -13.84
C SER A 368 -10.54 -30.83 -14.97
N ALA A 369 -9.39 -30.40 -15.50
CA ALA A 369 -9.33 -29.37 -16.55
C ALA A 369 -9.92 -29.84 -17.90
N ASP A 370 -9.90 -31.14 -18.17
CA ASP A 370 -10.45 -31.78 -19.37
C ASP A 370 -11.89 -32.29 -19.17
N GLY A 371 -12.47 -32.06 -17.98
CA GLY A 371 -13.79 -32.56 -17.60
C GLY A 371 -13.87 -34.08 -17.37
N GLN A 372 -12.76 -34.81 -17.45
CA GLN A 372 -12.72 -36.26 -17.26
C GLN A 372 -12.53 -36.62 -15.79
N ALA A 373 -12.90 -37.85 -15.41
CA ALA A 373 -12.64 -38.37 -14.07
C ALA A 373 -11.12 -38.48 -13.84
N ALA A 374 -10.63 -37.88 -12.75
CA ALA A 374 -9.23 -37.97 -12.35
C ALA A 374 -9.03 -39.11 -11.34
N SER A 375 -7.87 -39.76 -11.37
CA SER A 375 -7.51 -40.77 -10.37
C SER A 375 -7.38 -40.17 -8.96
N PHE A 376 -7.73 -40.90 -7.91
CA PHE A 376 -7.49 -40.49 -6.52
C PHE A 376 -6.08 -39.94 -6.28
N LYS A 377 -5.04 -40.62 -6.82
CA LYS A 377 -3.65 -40.19 -6.68
C LYS A 377 -3.39 -38.77 -7.25
N SER A 378 -3.95 -38.45 -8.42
CA SER A 378 -3.81 -37.11 -9.01
C SER A 378 -4.58 -36.05 -8.22
N GLN A 379 -5.74 -36.40 -7.66
CA GLN A 379 -6.54 -35.49 -6.85
C GLN A 379 -5.86 -35.20 -5.51
N MET A 380 -5.34 -36.24 -4.84
CA MET A 380 -4.57 -36.11 -3.60
C MET A 380 -3.33 -35.23 -3.78
N LYS A 381 -2.62 -35.35 -4.91
CA LYS A 381 -1.51 -34.44 -5.21
C LYS A 381 -1.95 -32.98 -5.31
N ARG A 382 -3.14 -32.71 -5.86
CA ARG A 382 -3.71 -31.36 -5.89
C ARG A 382 -4.16 -30.89 -4.50
N ALA A 383 -4.72 -31.79 -3.69
CA ALA A 383 -5.05 -31.51 -2.30
C ALA A 383 -3.79 -31.08 -1.52
N ASP A 384 -2.69 -31.83 -1.63
CA ASP A 384 -1.41 -31.47 -1.01
C ASP A 384 -0.92 -30.08 -1.49
N SER A 385 -0.95 -29.84 -2.81
CA SER A 385 -0.50 -28.55 -3.39
C SER A 385 -1.44 -27.37 -3.11
N SER A 386 -2.67 -27.62 -2.65
CA SER A 386 -3.65 -26.58 -2.37
C SER A 386 -3.52 -25.91 -1.01
N GLY A 387 -2.63 -26.42 -0.14
CA GLY A 387 -2.56 -25.94 1.24
C GLY A 387 -3.55 -26.61 2.20
N ALA A 388 -4.47 -27.46 1.71
CA ALA A 388 -5.53 -28.11 2.50
C ALA A 388 -5.08 -28.75 3.81
N ALA A 389 -5.74 -28.44 4.94
CA ALA A 389 -5.52 -29.16 6.18
C ALA A 389 -6.02 -30.62 6.08
N PHE A 390 -7.18 -30.83 5.44
CA PHE A 390 -7.80 -32.14 5.27
C PHE A 390 -8.15 -32.46 3.81
N ALA A 391 -8.06 -33.73 3.45
CA ALA A 391 -8.70 -34.29 2.27
C ALA A 391 -9.94 -35.09 2.68
N VAL A 392 -11.09 -34.76 2.08
CA VAL A 392 -12.33 -35.55 2.19
C VAL A 392 -12.45 -36.39 0.92
N VAL A 393 -12.58 -37.71 1.06
CA VAL A 393 -12.49 -38.70 -0.02
C VAL A 393 -13.82 -39.44 -0.16
N LEU A 394 -14.35 -39.45 -1.38
CA LEU A 394 -15.61 -40.12 -1.74
C LEU A 394 -15.40 -41.05 -2.94
N GLY A 395 -15.51 -42.36 -2.72
CA GLY A 395 -15.60 -43.37 -3.77
C GLY A 395 -16.96 -44.07 -3.76
N GLU A 396 -17.07 -45.16 -4.52
CA GLU A 396 -18.28 -45.97 -4.56
C GLU A 396 -18.59 -46.63 -3.20
N ASP A 397 -17.55 -47.07 -2.48
CA ASP A 397 -17.69 -47.70 -1.16
C ASP A 397 -18.18 -46.70 -0.09
N GLU A 398 -17.66 -45.47 -0.09
CA GLU A 398 -18.10 -44.41 0.81
C GLU A 398 -19.58 -44.07 0.60
N ILE A 399 -20.00 -43.95 -0.67
CA ILE A 399 -21.40 -43.70 -1.02
C ILE A 399 -22.31 -44.86 -0.61
N ALA A 400 -21.89 -46.11 -0.86
CA ALA A 400 -22.67 -47.29 -0.51
C ALA A 400 -22.89 -47.41 1.01
N ASN A 401 -21.91 -46.97 1.81
CA ASN A 401 -21.95 -47.08 3.28
C ASN A 401 -22.46 -45.81 3.98
N GLY A 402 -22.76 -44.73 3.25
CA GLY A 402 -23.16 -43.44 3.85
C GLY A 402 -22.05 -42.77 4.66
N THR A 403 -20.80 -43.06 4.33
CA THR A 403 -19.60 -42.55 5.03
C THR A 403 -18.78 -41.66 4.11
N VAL A 404 -17.81 -40.96 4.68
CA VAL A 404 -16.78 -40.17 3.99
C VAL A 404 -15.42 -40.53 4.56
N GLY A 405 -14.41 -40.67 3.69
CA GLY A 405 -13.03 -40.79 4.13
C GLY A 405 -12.46 -39.41 4.48
N VAL A 406 -11.85 -39.24 5.63
CA VAL A 406 -11.17 -38.01 6.03
C VAL A 406 -9.70 -38.32 6.29
N LYS A 407 -8.81 -37.55 5.66
CA LYS A 407 -7.37 -37.69 5.82
C LYS A 407 -6.73 -36.33 6.11
N ALA A 408 -6.07 -36.19 7.25
CA ALA A 408 -5.25 -35.00 7.53
C ALA A 408 -4.04 -34.96 6.57
N LEU A 409 -3.82 -33.85 5.89
CA LEU A 409 -2.67 -33.68 4.98
C LEU A 409 -1.48 -32.99 5.66
N ARG A 410 -1.77 -32.26 6.73
CA ARG A 410 -0.81 -31.50 7.50
C ARG A 410 -1.04 -31.85 8.97
N ASP A 411 0.02 -32.20 9.67
CA ASP A 411 0.03 -32.12 11.13
C ASP A 411 0.13 -30.64 11.46
N THR A 412 -0.89 -30.10 12.11
CA THR A 412 -0.88 -28.72 12.61
C THR A 412 -0.13 -28.61 13.95
N SER A 413 0.44 -29.71 14.47
CA SER A 413 1.47 -29.68 15.52
C SER A 413 2.79 -29.19 14.92
N ASN A 414 3.16 -27.94 15.19
CA ASN A 414 4.28 -27.23 14.58
C ASN A 414 5.64 -27.97 14.61
N GLY A 415 6.35 -27.89 13.49
CA GLY A 415 7.81 -27.82 13.46
C GLY A 415 8.57 -29.15 13.27
N ALA A 416 9.36 -29.19 12.19
CA ALA A 416 10.34 -30.21 11.82
C ALA A 416 9.77 -31.48 11.16
N GLY A 417 10.05 -31.59 9.87
CA GLY A 417 9.75 -32.73 9.01
C GLY A 417 9.82 -34.08 9.71
N ASN A 418 8.67 -34.73 9.81
CA ASN A 418 8.58 -36.17 9.81
C ASN A 418 7.27 -36.55 9.11
N GLY A 419 7.40 -37.20 7.96
CA GLY A 419 6.28 -37.70 7.14
C GLY A 419 5.55 -38.87 7.79
N GLY A 420 4.91 -38.63 8.95
CA GLY A 420 3.91 -39.52 9.51
C GLY A 420 2.70 -39.50 8.60
N LYS A 421 2.42 -40.63 7.93
CA LYS A 421 1.15 -40.78 7.20
C LYS A 421 0.05 -40.87 8.25
N SER A 422 -0.70 -39.78 8.43
CA SER A 422 -2.02 -39.86 9.06
C SER A 422 -2.85 -40.93 8.33
N GLU A 423 -3.44 -41.84 9.09
CA GLU A 423 -4.37 -42.84 8.55
C GLU A 423 -5.68 -42.15 8.17
N GLN A 424 -6.24 -42.55 7.03
CA GLN A 424 -7.57 -42.10 6.60
C GLN A 424 -8.61 -42.71 7.55
N GLN A 425 -9.48 -41.87 8.10
CA GLN A 425 -10.57 -42.27 8.99
C GLN A 425 -11.90 -42.19 8.24
N ASN A 426 -12.77 -43.20 8.41
CA ASN A 426 -14.10 -43.18 7.84
C ASN A 426 -15.09 -42.59 8.87
N VAL A 427 -15.80 -41.55 8.47
CA VAL A 427 -16.75 -40.81 9.31
C VAL A 427 -18.13 -40.91 8.67
N PRO A 428 -19.23 -41.06 9.43
CA PRO A 428 -20.58 -40.90 8.88
C PRO A 428 -20.71 -39.53 8.19
N ALA A 429 -21.31 -39.47 7.00
CA ALA A 429 -21.38 -38.22 6.24
C ALA A 429 -22.16 -37.10 6.96
N GLU A 430 -23.05 -37.46 7.88
CA GLU A 430 -23.79 -36.53 8.75
C GLU A 430 -22.94 -35.88 9.84
N ASP A 431 -21.89 -36.57 10.30
CA ASP A 431 -21.01 -36.13 11.39
C ASP A 431 -19.75 -35.41 10.87
N LEU A 432 -19.55 -35.36 9.55
CA LEU A 432 -18.33 -34.82 8.94
C LEU A 432 -18.00 -33.39 9.40
N THR A 433 -19.01 -32.52 9.49
CA THR A 433 -18.81 -31.13 9.91
C THR A 433 -18.30 -31.05 11.35
N GLU A 434 -18.95 -31.76 12.28
CA GLU A 434 -18.55 -31.79 13.68
C GLU A 434 -17.15 -32.39 13.85
N PHE A 435 -16.86 -33.46 13.09
CA PHE A 435 -15.54 -34.07 13.07
C PHE A 435 -14.45 -33.09 12.65
N LEU A 436 -14.64 -32.38 11.53
CA LEU A 436 -13.65 -31.42 11.01
C LEU A 436 -13.44 -30.24 11.95
N ILE A 437 -14.51 -29.67 12.52
CA ILE A 437 -14.41 -28.58 13.48
C ILE A 437 -13.63 -29.03 14.73
N ASN A 438 -13.97 -30.18 15.30
CA ASN A 438 -13.26 -30.70 16.47
C ASN A 438 -11.79 -30.99 16.16
N ALA A 439 -11.48 -31.52 14.99
CA ALA A 439 -10.11 -31.78 14.56
C ALA A 439 -9.30 -30.48 14.40
N MET A 440 -9.90 -29.41 13.87
CA MET A 440 -9.24 -28.11 13.75
C MET A 440 -9.03 -27.45 15.12
N VAL A 441 -10.00 -27.54 16.04
CA VAL A 441 -9.90 -26.98 17.40
C VAL A 441 -8.83 -27.68 18.23
N ALA A 442 -8.80 -29.02 18.23
CA ALA A 442 -7.80 -29.78 18.98
C ALA A 442 -6.37 -29.40 18.59
N THR A 443 -6.18 -29.01 17.33
CA THR A 443 -4.87 -28.59 16.83
C THR A 443 -4.50 -27.14 17.11
N ALA A 444 -5.47 -26.29 17.45
CA ALA A 444 -5.22 -24.92 17.89
C ALA A 444 -4.78 -24.85 19.36
N GLU A 445 -5.27 -25.76 20.21
CA GLU A 445 -4.91 -25.81 21.65
C GLU A 445 -3.48 -26.35 21.89
N ASP A 446 -2.95 -27.19 21.00
CA ASP A 446 -1.57 -27.71 21.08
C ASP A 446 -0.50 -26.72 20.56
N GLY A 447 -0.90 -25.54 20.06
CA GLY A 447 -0.01 -24.53 19.46
C GLY A 447 0.37 -23.35 20.35
N ASP A 448 -0.14 -23.29 21.59
CA ASP A 448 0.02 -22.16 22.53
C ASP A 448 1.06 -22.40 23.65
N ASP A 449 1.87 -23.47 23.57
CA ASP A 449 2.91 -23.85 24.55
C ASP A 449 4.36 -23.49 24.14
#